data_AF-A0A1I8H7N8-F1
#
_entry.id   AF-A0A1I8H7N8-F1
#
_cell.length_a   1.000
_cell.length_b   1.000
_cell.length_c   1.000
_cell.angle_alpha   90.00
_cell.angle_beta   90.00
_cell.angle_gamma   90.00
#
_symmetry.space_group_name_H-M   'P 1'
#
loop_
_entity.id
_entity.type
_entity.pdbx_description
1 polymer ?
#
loop_
_entity_poly.entity_id
_entity_poly.type
_entity_poly.pdbx_seq_one_letter_code
_entity_poly.pdbx_strand_id
1 'polypeptide(L)'
;LQESLVLVSGLPAGAELGIDWYTWTCGPAFSGVRAVPSGVHLLHASAGPAGLRCGRLFWLDDQPSERVVLRYKWCPAEECLLPYDDADGGSGDPAPAAAALEALCAPYPEKTLKRWRDLTSFAWSQRSRLIWLTDRALDSLSDCLFAAPLPPGHPAGCPASEITRHRLDRSWALAELLRHSGRQFTAEDKTFDNIGAAAIADNDDDEDSEALLLAELQLSFVLA
;
A
#
# COMPACT_ATOMS: atom_id res chain seq x y z
N LEU A 1 5.99 -24.34 2.34
CA LEU A 1 5.78 -22.88 2.20
C LEU A 1 6.56 -22.23 3.31
N GLN A 2 7.65 -21.54 2.98
CA GLN A 2 8.38 -20.76 3.98
C GLN A 2 7.51 -19.56 4.37
N GLU A 3 7.23 -19.43 5.66
CA GLU A 3 6.39 -18.38 6.22
C GLU A 3 7.16 -17.05 6.28
N SER A 4 6.61 -16.02 5.64
CA SER A 4 7.18 -14.67 5.66
C SER A 4 7.07 -14.05 7.06
N LEU A 5 8.03 -13.20 7.38
CA LEU A 5 8.18 -12.58 8.70
C LEU A 5 8.32 -11.07 8.56
N VAL A 6 7.56 -10.33 9.37
CA VAL A 6 7.66 -8.88 9.50
C VAL A 6 8.15 -8.58 10.90
N LEU A 7 9.36 -8.06 11.02
CA LEU A 7 10.00 -7.73 12.28
C LEU A 7 9.93 -6.23 12.54
N VAL A 8 9.59 -5.87 13.77
CA VAL A 8 9.51 -4.46 14.20
C VAL A 8 10.29 -4.27 15.49
N SER A 9 11.18 -3.30 15.52
CA SER A 9 12.03 -2.98 16.67
C SER A 9 11.87 -1.53 17.13
N GLY A 10 12.20 -1.27 18.40
CA GLY A 10 12.24 0.09 18.96
C GLY A 10 10.88 0.72 19.28
N LEU A 11 9.78 -0.03 19.18
CA LEU A 11 8.45 0.45 19.60
C LEU A 11 8.44 0.77 21.10
N PRO A 12 7.81 1.88 21.52
CA PRO A 12 7.65 2.18 22.94
C PRO A 12 6.69 1.19 23.61
N ALA A 13 6.82 1.02 24.92
CA ALA A 13 5.92 0.16 25.69
C ALA A 13 4.48 0.69 25.65
N GLY A 14 3.51 -0.17 25.33
CA GLY A 14 2.11 0.23 25.16
C GLY A 14 1.78 0.84 23.80
N ALA A 15 2.73 0.84 22.85
CA ALA A 15 2.48 1.13 21.44
C ALA A 15 1.42 0.18 20.86
N GLU A 16 0.81 0.61 19.77
CA GLU A 16 -0.03 -0.27 18.95
C GLU A 16 0.73 -0.62 17.67
N LEU A 17 0.73 -1.91 17.31
CA LEU A 17 1.12 -2.37 15.99
C LEU A 17 -0.06 -3.12 15.40
N GLY A 18 -0.38 -2.87 14.14
CA GLY A 18 -1.36 -3.63 13.41
C GLY A 18 -0.85 -4.09 12.05
N ILE A 19 -1.49 -5.16 11.59
CA ILE A 19 -1.38 -5.63 10.22
C ILE A 19 -2.80 -5.80 9.67
N ASP A 20 -3.05 -5.17 8.54
CA ASP A 20 -4.35 -5.10 7.91
C ASP A 20 -5.42 -4.63 8.93
N TRP A 21 -6.40 -5.48 9.21
CA TRP A 21 -7.51 -5.21 10.12
C TRP A 21 -7.22 -5.43 11.60
N TYR A 22 -6.10 -6.07 11.94
CA TYR A 22 -5.83 -6.49 13.31
C TYR A 22 -4.80 -5.59 13.96
N THR A 23 -5.01 -5.26 15.23
CA THR A 23 -4.10 -4.41 16.02
C THR A 23 -3.82 -5.10 17.36
N TRP A 24 -2.56 -5.06 17.77
CA TRP A 24 -2.07 -5.51 19.06
C TRP A 24 -1.57 -4.31 19.85
N THR A 25 -1.86 -4.30 21.15
CA THR A 25 -1.09 -3.48 22.10
C THR A 25 0.21 -4.21 22.42
N CYS A 26 1.34 -3.60 22.06
CA CYS A 26 2.66 -4.21 22.12
C CYS A 26 3.23 -4.14 23.54
N GLY A 27 3.61 -5.31 24.07
CA GLY A 27 4.46 -5.41 25.24
C GLY A 27 5.95 -5.20 24.90
N PRO A 28 6.83 -5.04 25.89
CA PRO A 28 8.25 -4.74 25.68
C PRO A 28 9.04 -5.76 24.84
N ALA A 29 8.56 -7.00 24.76
CA ALA A 29 9.19 -8.08 24.00
C ALA A 29 8.58 -8.28 22.60
N PHE A 30 7.49 -7.59 22.26
CA PHE A 30 6.80 -7.79 21.00
C PHE A 30 7.73 -7.44 19.83
N SER A 31 7.94 -8.38 18.91
CA SER A 31 8.96 -8.26 17.86
C SER A 31 8.41 -8.26 16.43
N GLY A 32 7.08 -8.33 16.24
CA GLY A 32 6.46 -8.27 14.92
C GLY A 32 5.40 -9.34 14.67
N VAL A 33 5.24 -9.72 13.40
CA VAL A 33 4.21 -10.65 12.91
C VAL A 33 4.85 -11.75 12.06
N ARG A 34 4.52 -13.01 12.35
CA ARG A 34 4.98 -14.20 11.62
C ARG A 34 3.85 -14.84 10.81
N ALA A 35 4.22 -15.70 9.86
CA ALA A 35 3.30 -16.40 8.98
C ALA A 35 2.44 -15.43 8.15
N VAL A 36 3.04 -14.33 7.70
CA VAL A 36 2.35 -13.37 6.83
C VAL A 36 2.16 -14.02 5.44
N PRO A 37 0.92 -14.16 4.95
CA PRO A 37 0.65 -14.79 3.66
C PRO A 37 1.24 -14.01 2.48
N SER A 38 1.31 -14.65 1.31
CA SER A 38 1.50 -13.92 0.06
C SER A 38 0.30 -13.00 -0.19
N GLY A 39 0.60 -11.81 -0.70
CA GLY A 39 -0.39 -10.74 -0.79
C GLY A 39 0.16 -9.36 -0.46
N VAL A 40 -0.72 -8.38 -0.65
CA VAL A 40 -0.52 -7.01 -0.19
C VAL A 40 -0.91 -6.96 1.27
N HIS A 41 -0.20 -6.18 2.06
CA HIS A 41 -0.48 -6.02 3.49
C HIS A 41 -0.19 -4.59 3.92
N LEU A 42 -0.98 -4.09 4.86
CA LEU A 42 -0.76 -2.79 5.50
C LEU A 42 -0.19 -3.02 6.89
N LEU A 43 1.08 -2.69 7.11
CA LEU A 43 1.65 -2.57 8.44
C LEU A 43 1.32 -1.18 8.97
N HIS A 44 0.76 -1.05 10.17
CA HIS A 44 0.52 0.24 10.79
C HIS A 44 0.93 0.25 12.25
N ALA A 45 1.31 1.41 12.77
CA ALA A 45 1.74 1.57 14.15
C ALA A 45 1.36 2.93 14.70
N SER A 46 1.31 3.03 16.02
CA SER A 46 1.25 4.28 16.76
C SER A 46 1.99 4.15 18.09
N ALA A 47 2.46 5.26 18.64
CA ALA A 47 3.12 5.28 19.96
C ALA A 47 2.20 4.85 21.12
N GLY A 48 0.89 4.75 20.87
CA GLY A 48 -0.13 4.27 21.80
C GLY A 48 -1.55 4.53 21.25
N PRO A 49 -2.61 4.21 22.01
CA PRO A 49 -4.00 4.27 21.53
C PRO A 49 -4.48 5.66 21.08
N ALA A 50 -3.84 6.72 21.56
CA ALA A 50 -4.13 8.11 21.19
C ALA A 50 -3.01 8.76 20.35
N GLY A 51 -1.99 7.99 19.96
CA GLY A 51 -0.87 8.47 19.16
C GLY A 51 -1.24 8.62 17.69
N LEU A 52 -0.42 9.38 16.95
CA LEU A 52 -0.53 9.43 15.49
C LEU A 52 -0.25 8.05 14.91
N ARG A 53 -1.07 7.67 13.92
CA ARG A 53 -0.92 6.39 13.23
C ARG A 53 -0.10 6.60 11.97
N CYS A 54 0.98 5.84 11.84
CA CYS A 54 1.71 5.68 10.59
C CYS A 54 1.38 4.33 9.97
N GLY A 55 1.48 4.22 8.65
CA GLY A 55 1.22 2.97 7.95
C GLY A 55 2.09 2.83 6.72
N ARG A 56 2.38 1.58 6.36
CA ARG A 56 3.13 1.22 5.17
C ARG A 56 2.54 0.00 4.52
N LEU A 57 2.24 0.12 3.23
CA LEU A 57 1.87 -1.00 2.40
C LEU A 57 3.12 -1.72 1.90
N PHE A 58 3.07 -3.04 1.89
CA PHE A 58 4.12 -3.89 1.34
C PHE A 58 3.50 -5.09 0.65
N TRP A 59 4.31 -5.78 -0.15
CA TRP A 59 3.89 -6.94 -0.92
C TRP A 59 4.79 -8.13 -0.68
N LEU A 60 4.18 -9.31 -0.66
CA LEU A 60 4.86 -10.59 -0.61
C LEU A 60 4.44 -11.41 -1.84
N ASP A 61 5.43 -11.74 -2.68
CA ASP A 61 5.19 -12.52 -3.88
C ASP A 61 4.60 -13.91 -3.59
N ASP A 62 3.84 -14.41 -4.56
CA ASP A 62 3.36 -15.78 -4.51
C ASP A 62 4.53 -16.74 -4.83
N GLN A 63 4.73 -17.74 -3.98
CA GLN A 63 5.86 -18.69 -4.06
C GLN A 63 7.24 -18.03 -4.02
N PRO A 64 7.63 -17.38 -2.91
CA PRO A 64 8.97 -16.84 -2.81
C PRO A 64 9.99 -17.98 -2.83
N SER A 65 11.06 -17.82 -3.62
CA SER A 65 12.14 -18.82 -3.74
C SER A 65 12.89 -19.03 -2.41
N GLU A 66 12.82 -18.03 -1.53
CA GLU A 66 13.42 -18.02 -0.20
C GLU A 66 12.46 -17.36 0.80
N ARG A 67 12.72 -17.57 2.09
CA ARG A 67 11.96 -16.89 3.15
C ARG A 67 12.16 -15.38 3.07
N VAL A 68 11.06 -14.63 2.96
CA VAL A 68 11.09 -13.16 3.03
C VAL A 68 11.04 -12.70 4.49
N VAL A 69 12.00 -11.87 4.90
CA VAL A 69 12.03 -11.20 6.20
C VAL A 69 12.09 -9.70 5.98
N LEU A 70 11.01 -9.00 6.32
CA LEU A 70 10.95 -7.55 6.29
C LEU A 70 11.26 -6.99 7.67
N ARG A 71 12.08 -5.93 7.75
CA ARG A 71 12.52 -5.34 9.01
C ARG A 71 12.19 -3.86 9.07
N TYR A 72 11.59 -3.45 10.18
CA TYR A 72 11.21 -2.07 10.46
C TYR A 72 11.71 -1.63 11.83
N LYS A 73 12.11 -0.36 11.92
CA LYS A 73 12.52 0.29 13.18
C LYS A 73 11.65 1.51 13.41
N TRP A 74 11.11 1.61 14.61
CA TRP A 74 10.39 2.80 15.05
C TRP A 74 11.35 3.99 15.17
N CYS A 75 10.99 5.10 14.54
CA CYS A 75 11.66 6.39 14.67
C CYS A 75 10.85 7.30 15.59
N PRO A 76 11.27 7.55 16.84
CA PRO A 76 10.54 8.43 17.76
C PRO A 76 10.46 9.88 17.29
N ALA A 77 11.41 10.35 16.48
CA ALA A 77 11.44 11.74 16.00
C ALA A 77 10.36 12.00 14.93
N GLU A 78 10.16 11.02 14.04
CA GLU A 78 9.21 11.10 12.93
C GLU A 78 7.88 10.39 13.24
N GLU A 79 7.77 9.74 14.41
CA GLU A 79 6.65 8.88 14.81
C GLU A 79 6.22 7.87 13.72
N CYS A 80 7.20 7.26 13.05
CA CYS A 80 6.97 6.37 11.92
C CYS A 80 7.82 5.08 11.95
N LEU A 81 7.45 4.11 11.12
CA LEU A 81 8.22 2.86 10.90
C LEU A 81 9.12 2.99 9.68
N LEU A 82 10.43 2.98 9.90
CA LEU A 82 11.42 3.04 8.82
C LEU A 82 11.90 1.63 8.47
N PRO A 83 12.02 1.29 7.16
CA PRO A 83 12.72 0.07 6.78
C PRO A 83 14.17 0.15 7.22
N TYR A 84 14.78 -0.99 7.54
CA TYR A 84 16.23 -1.04 7.65
C TYR A 84 16.74 -2.39 7.19
N ASP A 85 17.83 -2.37 6.45
CA ASP A 85 18.58 -3.56 6.12
C ASP A 85 19.70 -3.78 7.12
N ASP A 86 19.99 -5.06 7.39
CA ASP A 86 21.09 -5.47 8.26
C ASP A 86 22.47 -5.03 7.68
N ALA A 87 22.51 -4.65 6.40
CA ALA A 87 23.71 -4.19 5.69
C ALA A 87 24.02 -2.69 5.86
N ASP A 88 23.05 -1.86 6.24
CA ASP A 88 23.15 -0.39 6.17
C ASP A 88 23.84 0.28 7.39
N GLY A 89 24.36 -0.50 8.34
CA GLY A 89 25.40 -0.04 9.27
C GLY A 89 25.07 1.17 10.17
N GLY A 90 23.79 1.54 10.33
CA GLY A 90 23.39 2.76 11.06
C GLY A 90 23.64 2.73 12.58
N SER A 91 23.86 1.55 13.14
CA SER A 91 24.34 1.36 14.52
C SER A 91 25.29 0.17 14.47
N GLY A 92 26.54 0.33 14.90
CA GLY A 92 27.61 -0.68 14.76
C GLY A 92 27.41 -2.04 15.44
N ASP A 93 26.20 -2.35 15.90
CA ASP A 93 25.79 -3.65 16.43
C ASP A 93 25.02 -4.45 15.36
N PRO A 94 25.38 -5.72 15.14
CA PRO A 94 24.65 -6.59 14.22
C PRO A 94 23.21 -6.78 14.72
N ALA A 95 22.25 -6.68 13.80
CA ALA A 95 20.85 -6.92 14.12
C ALA A 95 20.65 -8.33 14.68
N PRO A 96 19.73 -8.52 15.65
CA PRO A 96 19.45 -9.84 16.18
C PRO A 96 19.00 -10.80 15.09
N ALA A 97 19.40 -12.07 15.22
CA ALA A 97 19.00 -13.12 14.31
C ALA A 97 17.47 -13.23 14.25
N ALA A 98 16.90 -13.22 13.03
CA ALA A 98 15.46 -13.26 12.82
C ALA A 98 14.77 -14.42 13.53
N ALA A 99 15.42 -15.59 13.60
CA ALA A 99 14.91 -16.78 14.28
C ALA A 99 14.68 -16.57 15.79
N ALA A 100 15.48 -15.75 16.47
CA ALA A 100 15.30 -15.46 17.88
C ALA A 100 14.11 -14.52 18.12
N LEU A 101 13.89 -13.57 17.21
CA LEU A 101 12.80 -12.58 17.29
C LEU A 101 11.45 -13.19 16.87
N GLU A 102 11.46 -14.17 15.98
CA GLU A 102 10.25 -14.84 15.51
C GLU A 102 9.43 -15.48 16.63
N ALA A 103 10.09 -16.03 17.65
CA ALA A 103 9.42 -16.60 18.82
C ALA A 103 8.61 -15.56 19.62
N LEU A 104 8.92 -14.27 19.44
CA LEU A 104 8.28 -13.13 20.08
C LEU A 104 7.29 -12.41 19.14
N CYS A 105 7.04 -12.96 17.95
CA CYS A 105 6.11 -12.41 16.97
C CYS A 105 4.71 -13.00 17.15
N ALA A 106 3.69 -12.17 16.92
CA ALA A 106 2.31 -12.64 16.84
C ALA A 106 2.08 -13.41 15.53
N PRO A 107 1.25 -14.46 15.52
CA PRO A 107 0.82 -15.08 14.28
C PRO A 107 -0.10 -14.13 13.50
N TYR A 108 -0.01 -14.17 12.16
CA TYR A 108 -0.93 -13.43 11.30
C TYR A 108 -2.40 -13.85 11.54
N PRO A 109 -3.36 -12.90 11.56
CA PRO A 109 -4.77 -13.17 11.85
C PRO A 109 -5.51 -13.76 10.63
N GLU A 110 -5.29 -15.04 10.34
CA GLU A 110 -5.84 -15.74 9.16
C GLU A 110 -7.35 -15.58 8.95
N LYS A 111 -8.11 -15.47 10.05
CA LYS A 111 -9.58 -15.28 10.01
C LYS A 111 -10.02 -14.04 9.22
N THR A 112 -9.16 -13.03 9.13
CA THR A 112 -9.44 -11.76 8.43
C THR A 112 -8.88 -11.72 7.01
N LEU A 113 -8.05 -12.70 6.63
CA LEU A 113 -7.32 -12.71 5.36
C LEU A 113 -8.23 -12.63 4.14
N LYS A 114 -9.32 -13.42 4.12
CA LYS A 114 -10.24 -13.41 2.99
C LYS A 114 -10.85 -12.01 2.80
N ARG A 115 -11.32 -11.40 3.88
CA ARG A 115 -11.92 -10.07 3.85
C ARG A 115 -10.92 -9.01 3.41
N TRP A 116 -9.67 -9.13 3.85
CA TRP A 116 -8.58 -8.26 3.40
C TRP A 116 -8.33 -8.41 1.89
N ARG A 117 -8.17 -9.64 1.40
CA ARG A 117 -7.99 -9.92 -0.04
C ARG A 117 -9.15 -9.42 -0.90
N ASP A 118 -10.39 -9.57 -0.41
CA ASP A 118 -11.56 -9.04 -1.10
C ASP A 118 -11.53 -7.49 -1.16
N LEU A 119 -11.04 -6.83 -0.10
CA LEU A 119 -10.92 -5.36 -0.04
C LEU A 119 -9.77 -4.82 -0.91
N THR A 120 -8.71 -5.60 -1.13
CA THR A 120 -7.51 -5.15 -1.85
C THR A 120 -7.37 -5.79 -3.23
N SER A 121 -8.44 -6.34 -3.78
CA SER A 121 -8.44 -7.14 -5.01
C SER A 121 -8.08 -6.37 -6.28
N PHE A 122 -8.51 -5.10 -6.39
CA PHE A 122 -8.21 -4.23 -7.54
C PHE A 122 -6.98 -3.37 -7.28
N ALA A 123 -6.78 -2.94 -6.03
CA ALA A 123 -5.58 -2.26 -5.55
C ALA A 123 -4.28 -2.97 -5.94
N TRP A 124 -4.38 -4.27 -6.28
CA TRP A 124 -3.23 -5.12 -6.50
C TRP A 124 -3.27 -6.00 -7.77
N SER A 125 -3.91 -5.58 -8.86
CA SER A 125 -3.65 -6.19 -10.17
C SER A 125 -2.20 -5.90 -10.62
N GLN A 126 -1.63 -6.66 -11.56
CA GLN A 126 -0.25 -6.43 -12.07
C GLN A 126 -0.05 -4.99 -12.60
N ARG A 127 -1.12 -4.30 -13.00
CA ARG A 127 -1.12 -2.94 -13.54
C ARG A 127 -1.15 -1.84 -12.48
N SER A 128 -1.75 -2.08 -11.30
CA SER A 128 -1.76 -1.12 -10.18
C SER A 128 -0.46 -1.12 -9.37
N ARG A 129 0.45 -2.08 -9.60
CA ARG A 129 1.82 -2.06 -9.06
C ARG A 129 2.59 -0.79 -9.42
N LEU A 130 2.23 -0.12 -10.52
CA LEU A 130 2.85 1.15 -10.94
C LEU A 130 2.49 2.32 -10.01
N ILE A 131 1.37 2.27 -9.28
CA ILE A 131 1.03 3.26 -8.23
C ILE A 131 2.07 3.19 -7.09
N TRP A 132 2.72 2.04 -6.90
CA TRP A 132 3.47 1.68 -5.71
C TRP A 132 4.99 1.62 -5.87
N LEU A 133 5.54 1.96 -7.03
CA LEU A 133 6.99 1.87 -7.28
C LEU A 133 7.73 3.15 -6.90
N THR A 134 7.60 3.56 -5.64
CA THR A 134 8.70 4.29 -5.00
C THR A 134 9.22 3.46 -3.84
N ASP A 135 10.48 3.05 -3.95
CA ASP A 135 11.34 2.49 -2.90
C ASP A 135 11.56 3.47 -1.72
N ARG A 136 10.77 4.54 -1.65
CA ARG A 136 10.81 5.50 -0.55
C ARG A 136 9.93 4.99 0.57
N ALA A 137 10.44 5.08 1.79
CA ALA A 137 9.61 5.07 2.97
C ALA A 137 8.44 6.03 2.74
N LEU A 138 7.23 5.50 2.78
CA LEU A 138 6.02 6.29 2.73
C LEU A 138 5.92 6.92 4.11
N ASP A 139 6.68 8.00 4.31
CA ASP A 139 6.84 8.65 5.61
C ASP A 139 5.56 9.37 6.05
N SER A 140 4.59 9.52 5.13
CA SER A 140 3.28 10.12 5.39
C SER A 140 2.22 9.58 4.43
N LEU A 141 1.00 9.33 4.92
CA LEU A 141 -0.19 9.02 4.10
C LEU A 141 -0.48 10.11 3.04
N SER A 142 0.09 11.31 3.21
CA SER A 142 -0.03 12.45 2.31
C SER A 142 0.74 12.27 1.01
N ASP A 143 1.82 11.48 1.00
CA ASP A 143 2.65 11.26 -0.19
C ASP A 143 2.07 10.16 -1.11
N CYS A 144 1.05 9.43 -0.63
CA CYS A 144 0.38 8.33 -1.33
C CYS A 144 -0.85 8.75 -2.14
N LEU A 145 -1.39 9.95 -1.91
CA LEU A 145 -2.59 10.42 -2.58
C LEU A 145 -2.24 11.00 -3.96
N PHE A 146 -1.68 10.17 -4.83
CA PHE A 146 -1.89 10.33 -6.27
C PHE A 146 -3.33 9.97 -6.60
N ALA A 147 -4.28 10.66 -5.97
CA ALA A 147 -5.67 10.56 -6.35
C ALA A 147 -5.80 11.22 -7.72
N ALA A 148 -6.39 10.51 -8.70
CA ALA A 148 -6.69 11.10 -9.98
C ALA A 148 -7.51 12.38 -9.74
N PRO A 149 -7.04 13.56 -10.19
CA PRO A 149 -7.79 14.78 -9.95
C PRO A 149 -9.17 14.63 -10.58
N LEU A 150 -10.21 14.91 -9.79
CA LEU A 150 -11.57 14.80 -10.29
C LEU A 150 -11.73 15.72 -11.51
N PRO A 151 -12.16 15.17 -12.66
CA PRO A 151 -12.36 16.00 -13.84
C PRO A 151 -13.48 17.01 -13.59
N PRO A 152 -13.55 18.09 -14.40
CA PRO A 152 -14.68 19.00 -14.34
C PRO A 152 -16.00 18.23 -14.48
N GLY A 153 -17.09 18.78 -13.92
CA GLY A 153 -18.39 18.11 -13.94
C GLY A 153 -19.08 18.10 -15.32
N HIS A 154 -18.59 18.88 -16.27
CA HIS A 154 -19.16 19.09 -17.60
C HIS A 154 -18.09 19.62 -18.58
N PRO A 155 -18.32 19.54 -19.90
CA PRO A 155 -17.42 20.13 -20.90
C PRO A 155 -17.26 21.64 -20.73
N ALA A 156 -16.11 22.16 -21.17
CA ALA A 156 -15.86 23.60 -21.17
C ALA A 156 -16.79 24.32 -22.16
N GLY A 157 -17.34 25.47 -21.75
CA GLY A 157 -18.19 26.30 -22.61
C GLY A 157 -19.67 25.87 -22.70
N CYS A 158 -20.11 24.87 -21.94
CA CYS A 158 -21.52 24.45 -21.92
C CYS A 158 -22.46 25.55 -21.39
N PRO A 159 -23.65 25.73 -21.99
CA PRO A 159 -24.69 26.61 -21.45
C PRO A 159 -25.23 26.11 -20.10
N ALA A 160 -25.84 27.00 -19.32
CA ALA A 160 -26.35 26.69 -17.98
C ALA A 160 -27.35 25.51 -17.94
N SER A 161 -28.15 25.33 -18.99
CA SER A 161 -29.06 24.19 -19.14
C SER A 161 -28.31 22.86 -19.24
N GLU A 162 -27.21 22.80 -19.99
CA GLU A 162 -26.38 21.60 -20.12
C GLU A 162 -25.56 21.33 -18.85
N ILE A 163 -25.06 22.38 -18.18
CA ILE A 163 -24.43 22.26 -16.86
C ILE A 163 -25.39 21.59 -15.87
N THR A 164 -26.66 22.00 -15.87
CA THR A 164 -27.68 21.40 -15.00
C THR A 164 -27.91 19.92 -15.35
N ARG A 165 -27.94 19.58 -16.64
CA ARG A 165 -28.05 18.19 -17.09
C ARG A 165 -26.86 17.34 -16.63
N HIS A 166 -25.63 17.83 -16.76
CA HIS A 166 -24.42 17.15 -16.28
C HIS A 166 -24.31 17.06 -14.74
N ARG A 167 -25.02 17.92 -14.00
CA ARG A 167 -25.12 17.80 -12.54
C ARG A 167 -26.07 16.68 -12.12
N LEU A 168 -27.14 16.48 -12.88
CA LEU A 168 -28.11 15.39 -12.67
C LEU A 168 -27.56 14.06 -13.18
N ASP A 169 -26.69 14.09 -14.19
CA ASP A 169 -26.07 12.92 -14.81
C ASP A 169 -24.55 13.10 -14.93
N ARG A 170 -23.82 12.35 -14.09
CA ARG A 170 -22.35 12.37 -14.00
C ARG A 170 -21.67 11.44 -15.01
N SER A 171 -22.39 10.77 -15.91
CA SER A 171 -21.80 9.83 -16.86
C SER A 171 -20.66 10.44 -17.68
N TRP A 172 -20.76 11.72 -18.06
CA TRP A 172 -19.68 12.40 -18.76
C TRP A 172 -18.41 12.56 -17.90
N ALA A 173 -18.57 13.00 -16.65
CA ALA A 173 -17.44 13.18 -15.73
C ALA A 173 -16.79 11.84 -15.37
N LEU A 174 -17.58 10.77 -15.21
CA LEU A 174 -17.06 9.41 -14.99
C LEU A 174 -16.29 8.91 -16.21
N ALA A 175 -16.82 9.09 -17.41
CA ALA A 175 -16.12 8.71 -18.64
C ALA A 175 -14.78 9.47 -18.79
N GLU A 176 -14.75 10.76 -18.44
CA GLU A 176 -13.52 11.54 -18.46
C GLU A 176 -12.52 11.04 -17.41
N LEU A 177 -13.01 10.68 -16.22
CA LEU A 177 -12.17 10.12 -15.16
C LEU A 177 -11.51 8.81 -15.62
N LEU A 178 -12.29 7.88 -16.18
CA LEU A 178 -11.77 6.61 -16.72
C LEU A 178 -10.70 6.86 -17.79
N ARG A 179 -10.93 7.80 -18.71
CA ARG A 179 -9.96 8.17 -19.75
C ARG A 179 -8.65 8.73 -19.20
N HIS A 180 -8.68 9.39 -18.04
CA HIS A 180 -7.49 9.95 -17.39
C HIS A 180 -6.74 8.93 -16.56
N SER A 181 -7.44 8.04 -15.84
CA SER A 181 -6.83 6.98 -15.04
C SER A 181 -5.93 6.06 -15.88
N GLY A 182 -6.31 5.76 -17.13
CA GLY A 182 -5.48 4.99 -18.06
C GLY A 182 -4.26 5.74 -18.64
N ARG A 183 -4.29 7.08 -18.70
CA ARG A 183 -3.25 7.89 -19.35
C ARG A 183 -2.11 8.31 -18.43
N GLN A 184 -2.39 8.54 -17.14
CA GLN A 184 -1.41 9.04 -16.18
C GLN A 184 -0.20 8.09 -16.02
N PHE A 185 -0.39 6.80 -16.33
CA PHE A 185 0.64 5.76 -16.25
C PHE A 185 1.52 5.60 -17.49
N THR A 186 1.10 6.08 -18.67
CA THR A 186 1.84 5.84 -19.93
C THR A 186 2.88 6.91 -20.27
N ALA A 187 2.80 8.09 -19.63
CA ALA A 187 3.57 9.26 -20.04
C ALA A 187 4.92 9.40 -19.31
N GLU A 188 5.06 8.90 -18.09
CA GLU A 188 6.26 9.11 -17.26
C GLU A 188 7.23 7.90 -17.24
N ASP A 189 6.82 6.74 -17.78
CA ASP A 189 7.55 5.48 -17.59
C ASP A 189 8.55 5.11 -18.72
N LYS A 190 9.03 6.10 -19.48
CA LYS A 190 10.06 5.86 -20.53
C LYS A 190 11.49 5.68 -19.99
N THR A 191 11.66 5.63 -18.67
CA THR A 191 12.98 5.53 -18.02
C THR A 191 13.25 4.24 -17.27
N PHE A 192 12.33 3.26 -17.25
CA PHE A 192 12.60 1.94 -16.66
C PHE A 192 12.43 0.83 -17.72
N ASP A 193 13.56 0.24 -18.09
CA ASP A 193 13.72 -0.65 -19.22
C ASP A 193 12.84 -1.93 -19.18
N ASN A 194 12.18 -2.19 -20.31
CA ASN A 194 12.04 -3.48 -20.99
C ASN A 194 11.52 -4.71 -20.21
N ILE A 195 10.51 -4.54 -19.33
CA ILE A 195 9.61 -5.64 -18.98
C ILE A 195 8.16 -5.16 -19.13
N GLY A 196 7.66 -5.10 -20.37
CA GLY A 196 6.22 -5.01 -20.63
C GLY A 196 5.74 -3.89 -21.57
N ALA A 197 6.62 -3.00 -22.03
CA ALA A 197 6.22 -1.90 -22.93
C ALA A 197 5.60 -2.36 -24.28
N ALA A 198 5.84 -3.62 -24.69
CA ALA A 198 5.32 -4.16 -25.95
C ALA A 198 3.93 -4.82 -25.85
N ALA A 199 3.35 -4.96 -24.64
CA ALA A 199 2.10 -5.70 -24.44
C ALA A 199 0.85 -4.82 -24.24
N ILE A 200 0.99 -3.49 -24.21
CA ILE A 200 -0.09 -2.55 -23.86
C ILE A 200 -0.56 -1.73 -25.08
N ALA A 201 -0.35 -2.26 -26.28
CA ALA A 201 -0.79 -1.62 -27.50
C ALA A 201 -1.62 -2.61 -28.32
N ASP A 202 -2.77 -3.06 -27.79
CA ASP A 202 -3.95 -3.45 -28.61
C ASP A 202 -5.17 -4.05 -27.85
N ASN A 203 -5.26 -4.01 -26.51
CA ASN A 203 -6.39 -4.66 -25.81
C ASN A 203 -7.20 -3.66 -24.97
N ASP A 204 -8.50 -3.57 -25.27
CA ASP A 204 -9.63 -3.03 -24.49
C ASP A 204 -9.27 -2.01 -23.36
N ASP A 205 -8.98 -0.77 -23.76
CA ASP A 205 -8.58 0.36 -22.87
C ASP A 205 -9.56 0.65 -21.70
N ASP A 206 -10.81 0.23 -21.80
CA ASP A 206 -11.87 0.56 -20.83
C ASP A 206 -11.82 -0.32 -19.56
N GLU A 207 -11.54 -1.62 -19.68
CA GLU A 207 -11.50 -2.56 -18.53
C GLU A 207 -10.31 -2.26 -17.60
N ASP A 208 -9.19 -1.83 -18.19
CA ASP A 208 -7.98 -1.44 -17.46
C ASP A 208 -8.15 -0.13 -16.69
N SER A 209 -8.88 0.81 -17.27
CA SER A 209 -9.16 2.11 -16.66
C SER A 209 -10.09 2.00 -15.45
N GLU A 210 -11.11 1.13 -15.53
CA GLU A 210 -12.00 0.84 -14.41
C GLU A 210 -11.27 0.15 -13.26
N ALA A 211 -10.42 -0.85 -13.54
CA ALA A 211 -9.64 -1.54 -12.52
C ALA A 211 -8.70 -0.60 -11.77
N LEU A 212 -8.09 0.38 -12.46
CA LEU A 212 -7.24 1.41 -11.84
C LEU A 212 -8.05 2.37 -10.95
N LEU A 213 -9.24 2.78 -11.38
CA LEU A 213 -10.13 3.58 -10.54
C LEU A 213 -10.56 2.82 -9.27
N LEU A 214 -10.95 1.55 -9.41
CA LEU A 214 -11.33 0.71 -8.28
C LEU A 214 -10.15 0.49 -7.33
N ALA A 215 -8.93 0.35 -7.85
CA ALA A 215 -7.70 0.28 -7.07
C ALA A 215 -7.49 1.52 -6.21
N GLU A 216 -7.61 2.70 -6.81
CA GLU A 216 -7.48 3.99 -6.12
C GLU A 216 -8.56 4.18 -5.05
N LEU A 217 -9.81 3.79 -5.33
CA LEU A 217 -10.90 3.84 -4.37
C LEU A 217 -10.69 2.90 -3.18
N GLN A 218 -10.28 1.64 -3.44
CA GLN A 218 -9.96 0.67 -2.39
C GLN A 218 -8.82 1.18 -1.51
N LEU A 219 -7.79 1.76 -2.12
CA LEU A 219 -6.67 2.31 -1.40
C LEU A 219 -7.07 3.51 -0.53
N SER A 220 -7.80 4.45 -1.12
CA SER A 220 -8.29 5.64 -0.42
C SER A 220 -9.12 5.24 0.80
N PHE A 221 -9.91 4.18 0.68
CA PHE A 221 -10.67 3.63 1.81
C PHE A 221 -9.77 3.00 2.89
N VAL A 222 -8.70 2.31 2.50
CA VAL A 222 -7.76 1.67 3.45
C VAL A 222 -6.88 2.70 4.18
N LEU A 223 -6.54 3.81 3.53
CA LEU A 223 -5.64 4.84 4.07
C LEU A 223 -6.36 5.99 4.81
N ALA A 224 -7.67 6.14 4.66
CA ALA A 224 -8.48 7.17 5.32
C ALA A 224 -8.71 6.87 6.81
#